data_AF-A0A533MN08-F1
#
_entry.id   AF-A0A533MN08-F1
#
_cell.length_a   1.000
_cell.length_b   1.000
_cell.length_c   1.000
_cell.angle_alpha   90.00
_cell.angle_beta   90.00
_cell.angle_gamma   90.00
#
_symmetry.space_group_name_H-M   'P 1'
#
loop_
_entity.id
_entity.type
_entity.pdbx_description
1 polymer ?
#
loop_
_entity_poly.entity_id
_entity_poly.type
_entity_poly.pdbx_seq_one_letter_code
_entity_poly.pdbx_strand_id
1 'polypeptide(L)'
;MAACQNGGYPDPDWLELGSTFRVTFHSHPDTDYSDTDVPTNVPVNVPVNERQQWFLNQLNAGENIKSTDLASHWNVSEKTAKRDIAYLTKQ
;
A
#
# COMPACT_ATOMS: atom_id res chain seq x y z
N MET A 1 32.38 -12.80 -1.25
CA MET A 1 32.06 -13.08 -2.67
C MET A 1 31.15 -14.31 -2.82
N ALA A 2 31.45 -15.45 -2.16
CA ALA A 2 30.60 -16.65 -2.25
C ALA A 2 29.11 -16.48 -1.87
N ALA A 3 28.77 -15.52 -1.00
CA ALA A 3 27.39 -15.30 -0.56
C ALA A 3 26.46 -14.80 -1.70
N CYS A 4 26.96 -13.95 -2.61
CA CYS A 4 26.17 -13.40 -3.71
C CYS A 4 25.88 -14.50 -4.74
N GLN A 5 26.93 -15.23 -5.15
CA GLN A 5 26.81 -16.37 -6.05
C GLN A 5 25.92 -17.48 -5.49
N ASN A 6 26.00 -17.79 -4.18
CA ASN A 6 25.13 -18.78 -3.54
C ASN A 6 23.65 -18.34 -3.52
N GLY A 7 23.39 -17.03 -3.56
CA GLY A 7 22.05 -16.46 -3.72
C GLY A 7 21.65 -16.23 -5.19
N GLY A 8 22.44 -16.71 -6.15
CA GLY A 8 22.21 -16.54 -7.60
C GLY A 8 22.49 -15.13 -8.16
N TYR A 9 22.99 -14.22 -7.32
CA TYR A 9 23.39 -12.88 -7.75
C TYR A 9 24.77 -12.92 -8.43
N PRO A 10 25.01 -12.09 -9.46
CA PRO A 10 26.34 -11.88 -10.00
C PRO A 10 27.25 -11.21 -8.96
N ASP A 11 28.56 -11.30 -9.17
CA ASP A 11 29.51 -10.59 -8.32
C ASP A 11 29.34 -9.07 -8.47
N PRO A 12 29.40 -8.32 -7.36
CA PRO A 12 29.29 -6.87 -7.41
C PRO A 12 30.56 -6.24 -7.97
N ASP A 13 30.41 -5.07 -8.62
CA ASP A 13 31.55 -4.27 -9.07
C ASP A 13 32.12 -3.44 -7.93
N TRP A 14 33.44 -3.45 -7.80
CA TRP A 14 34.18 -2.68 -6.81
C TRP A 14 35.03 -1.63 -7.51
N LEU A 15 34.84 -0.36 -7.15
CA LEU A 15 35.63 0.76 -7.65
C LEU A 15 36.28 1.50 -6.49
N GLU A 16 37.61 1.49 -6.43
CA GLU A 16 38.39 2.26 -5.46
C GLU A 16 38.46 3.73 -5.89
N LEU A 17 38.04 4.64 -4.99
CA LEU A 17 38.05 6.09 -5.17
C LEU A 17 38.93 6.75 -4.09
N GLY A 18 40.13 6.19 -3.88
CA GLY A 18 41.06 6.63 -2.86
C GLY A 18 40.68 6.09 -1.47
N SER A 19 40.17 6.95 -0.59
CA SER A 19 39.78 6.57 0.78
C SER A 19 38.38 5.95 0.90
N THR A 20 37.62 5.93 -0.19
CA THR A 20 36.28 5.34 -0.25
C THR A 20 36.22 4.34 -1.39
N PHE A 21 35.38 3.32 -1.26
CA PHE A 21 35.06 2.37 -2.31
C PHE A 21 33.59 2.48 -2.68
N ARG A 22 33.28 2.39 -3.98
CA ARG A 22 31.92 2.25 -4.49
C ARG A 22 31.69 0.79 -4.82
N VAL A 23 30.64 0.22 -4.23
CA VAL A 23 30.19 -1.14 -4.55
C VAL A 23 28.87 -1.04 -5.32
N THR A 24 28.80 -1.68 -6.48
CA THR A 24 27.58 -1.74 -7.29
C THR A 24 27.08 -3.18 -7.34
N PHE A 25 25.87 -3.41 -6.84
CA PHE A 25 25.18 -4.69 -6.95
C PHE A 25 24.25 -4.65 -8.16
N HIS A 26 24.32 -5.69 -8.99
CA HIS A 26 23.42 -5.86 -10.12
C HIS A 26 22.17 -6.64 -9.69
N SER A 27 21.07 -6.42 -10.40
CA SER A 27 19.84 -7.20 -10.19
C SER A 27 20.09 -8.69 -10.43
N HIS A 28 19.34 -9.53 -9.73
CA HIS A 28 19.43 -10.97 -9.91
C HIS A 28 18.96 -11.36 -11.33
N PRO A 29 19.66 -12.27 -12.03
CA PRO A 29 19.39 -12.59 -13.43
C PRO A 29 18.00 -13.22 -13.64
N ASP A 30 17.52 -14.00 -12.68
CA ASP A 30 16.17 -14.61 -12.73
C ASP A 30 15.05 -13.64 -12.34
N THR A 31 15.37 -12.37 -12.10
CA THR A 31 14.35 -11.36 -11.86
C THR A 31 13.81 -10.82 -13.17
N ASP A 32 13.03 -11.64 -13.85
CA ASP A 32 11.96 -11.12 -14.70
C ASP A 32 10.94 -10.47 -13.76
N TYR A 33 11.19 -9.21 -13.37
CA TYR A 33 10.11 -8.33 -12.91
C TYR A 33 9.21 -8.07 -14.12
N SER A 34 8.44 -9.07 -14.55
CA SER A 34 7.18 -8.77 -15.18
C SER A 34 6.36 -8.05 -14.11
N ASP A 35 5.74 -6.94 -14.50
CA ASP A 35 4.83 -6.12 -13.67
C ASP A 35 3.62 -6.92 -13.10
N THR A 36 3.62 -8.24 -13.27
CA THR A 36 2.62 -9.23 -12.90
C THR A 36 2.79 -9.77 -11.48
N ASP A 37 3.92 -9.56 -10.82
CA ASP A 37 4.13 -9.99 -9.42
C ASP A 37 3.58 -8.99 -8.38
N VAL A 38 2.88 -7.95 -8.86
CA VAL A 38 1.88 -7.26 -8.04
C VAL A 38 0.63 -8.15 -8.03
N PRO A 39 0.11 -8.57 -6.86
CA PRO A 39 -1.17 -9.26 -6.81
C PRO A 39 -2.23 -8.39 -7.50
N THR A 40 -2.61 -8.75 -8.73
CA THR A 40 -3.62 -8.05 -9.55
C THR A 40 -5.04 -8.34 -9.05
N ASN A 41 -5.16 -8.68 -7.77
CA ASN A 41 -6.41 -9.01 -7.12
C ASN A 41 -6.68 -8.03 -5.97
N VAL A 42 -6.43 -6.75 -6.21
CA VAL A 42 -7.19 -5.71 -5.53
C VAL A 42 -8.56 -5.72 -6.22
N PRO A 43 -9.64 -6.13 -5.54
CA PRO A 43 -10.96 -5.98 -6.12
C PRO A 43 -11.14 -4.49 -6.42
N VAL A 44 -11.26 -4.15 -7.70
CA VAL A 44 -11.55 -2.77 -8.15
C VAL A 44 -12.85 -2.24 -7.52
N ASN A 45 -13.66 -3.15 -6.97
CA ASN A 45 -14.86 -2.86 -6.21
C ASN A 45 -14.84 -3.63 -4.88
N VAL A 46 -14.04 -3.16 -3.91
CA VAL A 46 -14.16 -3.66 -2.53
C VAL A 46 -15.55 -3.26 -2.03
N PRO A 47 -16.41 -4.24 -1.65
CA PRO A 47 -17.73 -3.93 -1.13
C PRO A 47 -17.61 -2.96 0.05
N VAL A 48 -18.36 -1.86 0.00
CA VAL A 48 -18.43 -0.92 1.10
C VAL A 48 -18.96 -1.63 2.35
N ASN A 49 -18.30 -1.40 3.48
CA ASN A 49 -18.75 -1.97 4.74
C ASN A 49 -20.07 -1.32 5.21
N GLU A 50 -20.75 -1.92 6.17
CA GLU A 50 -22.05 -1.42 6.66
C GLU A 50 -21.98 0.04 7.18
N ARG A 51 -20.85 0.43 7.80
CA ARG A 51 -20.65 1.79 8.33
C ARG A 51 -20.50 2.83 7.21
N GLN A 52 -19.75 2.46 6.17
CA GLN A 52 -19.54 3.23 4.96
C GLN A 52 -20.84 3.35 4.16
N GLN A 53 -21.60 2.25 4.02
CA GLN A 53 -22.91 2.27 3.37
C GLN A 53 -23.89 3.18 4.11
N TRP A 54 -23.91 3.12 5.45
CA TRP A 54 -24.72 4.03 6.26
C TRP A 54 -24.33 5.50 6.02
N PHE A 55 -23.03 5.81 5.98
CA PHE A 55 -22.54 7.15 5.67
C PHE A 55 -23.00 7.62 4.28
N LEU A 56 -22.88 6.77 3.26
CA LEU A 56 -23.33 7.10 1.90
C LEU A 56 -24.84 7.31 1.83
N ASN A 57 -25.64 6.51 2.54
CA ASN A 57 -27.09 6.66 2.58
C ASN A 57 -27.52 8.01 3.19
N GLN A 58 -26.83 8.45 4.24
CA GLN A 58 -27.08 9.75 4.88
C GLN A 58 -26.68 10.91 3.95
N LEU A 59 -25.55 10.81 3.23
CA LEU A 59 -25.18 11.81 2.21
C LEU A 59 -26.20 11.86 1.07
N ASN A 60 -26.71 10.70 0.64
CA ASN A 60 -27.73 10.61 -0.40
C ASN A 60 -29.09 11.17 0.05
N ALA A 61 -29.37 11.15 1.35
CA ALA A 61 -30.53 11.81 1.95
C ALA A 61 -30.36 13.35 2.06
N GLY A 62 -29.19 13.90 1.71
CA GLY A 62 -28.89 15.33 1.76
C GLY A 62 -28.41 15.82 3.12
N GLU A 63 -28.12 14.92 4.06
CA GLU A 63 -27.65 15.26 5.40
C GLU A 63 -26.17 15.67 5.39
N ASN A 64 -25.80 16.69 6.17
CA ASN A 64 -24.41 17.13 6.35
C ASN A 64 -23.75 16.39 7.51
N ILE A 65 -23.48 15.11 7.30
CA ILE A 65 -22.85 14.19 8.26
C ILE A 65 -21.33 14.22 8.19
N LYS A 66 -20.69 14.19 9.37
CA LYS A 66 -19.23 14.23 9.55
C LYS A 66 -18.71 12.92 10.15
N SER A 67 -17.38 12.78 10.19
CA SER A 67 -16.72 11.63 10.84
C SER A 67 -17.09 11.47 12.31
N THR A 68 -17.41 12.56 12.99
CA THR A 68 -17.87 12.56 14.38
C THR A 68 -19.23 11.90 14.54
N ASP A 69 -20.15 12.14 13.59
CA ASP A 69 -21.51 11.58 13.65
C ASP A 69 -21.47 10.07 13.39
N LEU A 70 -20.62 9.63 12.46
CA LEU A 70 -20.34 8.22 12.25
C LEU A 70 -19.70 7.55 13.47
N ALA A 71 -18.75 8.24 14.11
CA ALA A 71 -18.11 7.76 15.33
C ALA A 71 -19.12 7.57 16.47
N SER A 72 -20.01 8.54 16.68
CA SER A 72 -21.07 8.47 17.67
C SER A 72 -22.12 7.40 17.36
N HIS A 73 -22.59 7.31 16.12
CA HIS A 73 -23.60 6.34 15.71
C HIS A 73 -23.13 4.89 15.89
N TRP A 74 -21.86 4.61 15.61
CA TRP A 74 -21.29 3.25 15.66
C TRP A 74 -20.44 2.96 16.89
N ASN A 75 -20.34 3.90 17.84
CA ASN A 75 -19.48 3.82 19.02
C ASN A 75 -18.03 3.43 18.70
N VAL A 76 -17.46 4.04 17.65
CA VAL A 76 -16.07 3.84 17.23
C VAL A 76 -15.24 5.10 17.49
N SER A 77 -13.92 4.96 17.52
CA SER A 77 -13.05 6.14 17.63
C SER A 77 -13.13 7.01 16.37
N GLU A 78 -12.99 8.32 16.54
CA GLU A 78 -13.00 9.27 15.41
C GLU A 78 -11.91 8.96 14.38
N LYS A 79 -10.74 8.44 14.83
CA LYS A 79 -9.68 7.95 13.93
C LYS A 79 -10.16 6.82 13.02
N THR A 80 -10.96 5.90 13.56
CA THR A 80 -11.54 4.79 12.79
C THR A 80 -12.58 5.33 11.80
N ALA A 81 -13.44 6.24 12.23
CA ALA A 81 -14.44 6.87 11.38
C ALA A 81 -13.81 7.66 10.21
N LYS A 82 -12.75 8.44 10.47
CA LYS A 82 -11.99 9.14 9.43
C LYS A 82 -11.37 8.19 8.42
N ARG A 83 -10.84 7.05 8.91
CA ARG A 83 -10.28 6.02 8.04
C ARG A 83 -11.36 5.37 7.16
N ASP A 84 -12.53 5.06 7.72
CA ASP A 84 -13.66 4.51 6.97
C ASP A 84 -14.09 5.45 5.83
N ILE A 85 -14.15 6.77 6.09
CA ILE A 85 -14.45 7.78 5.07
C ILE A 85 -13.32 7.92 4.04
N ALA A 86 -12.06 7.91 4.46
CA ALA A 86 -10.92 8.05 3.56
C ALA A 86 -10.80 6.87 2.56
N TYR A 87 -11.30 5.69 2.91
CA TYR A 87 -11.39 4.57 1.98
C TYR A 87 -12.47 4.76 0.91
N LEU A 88 -13.51 5.55 1.16
CA LEU A 88 -14.54 5.89 0.18
C LEU A 88 -14.03 6.85 -0.91
N THR A 89 -13.09 7.73 -0.57
CA THR A 89 -12.55 8.72 -1.53
C THR A 89 -11.47 8.17 -2.47
N LYS A 90 -11.06 6.91 -2.29
CA LYS A 90 -9.97 6.28 -3.05
C LYS A 90 -10.45 5.21 -4.04
N GLN A 91 -11.77 5.05 -4.19
CA GLN A 91 -12.36 4.20 -5.22
C GLN A 91 -12.43 4.93 -6.55
#